data_AF-A0A1A0R8M8-F1
#
_entry.id   AF-A0A1A0R8M8-F1
#
_cell.length_a   1.000
_cell.length_b   1.000
_cell.length_c   1.000
_cell.angle_alpha   90.00
_cell.angle_beta   90.00
_cell.angle_gamma   90.00
#
_symmetry.space_group_name_H-M   'P 1'
#
loop_
_entity.id
_entity.type
_entity.pdbx_description
1 polymer ?
#
loop_
_entity_poly.entity_id
_entity_poly.type
_entity_poly.pdbx_seq_one_letter_code
_entity_poly.pdbx_strand_id
1 'polypeptide(L)'
;MHRRRYRRALIALTALLVVGVTPSCATEAKTEKRSAAVAVVPEALTLHDVTVTRVHYRSDASPTPGYPDQNWADLYLPAGAHAFNSVPLVILIHGGGWQSTMGAGLFQGWARELSRRGMAVYNVEYRRMGSGGGWPTTFDDVAGAMDYVAEVALQYPQLAIDDALVVGHSAGAQLAVWASTRQDLRGDEVGSRPRFRPTRVISLAGPLDMVYAADHGDNRIIAVLGGRPAQVPQRYASVDPIQNLDPNVPVIAVHGTLDTVVAPANSQRYVAALKKRGGRASVELLPGENHTSIMSTHSPSFQRVLHLITATSHAELNQLPVK
;
A
#
# COMPACT_ATOMS: atom_id res chain seq x y z
N MET A 1 54.94 13.55 24.92
CA MET A 1 56.26 13.10 24.42
C MET A 1 56.18 11.57 24.29
N HIS A 2 56.56 10.91 23.21
CA HIS A 2 57.86 10.95 22.53
C HIS A 2 57.70 10.70 21.01
N ARG A 3 58.64 11.21 20.18
CA ARG A 3 58.68 10.97 18.73
C ARG A 3 59.61 9.79 18.42
N ARG A 4 59.36 9.05 17.32
CA ARG A 4 60.34 8.92 16.21
C ARG A 4 59.70 8.34 14.93
N ARG A 5 60.03 8.99 13.80
CA ARG A 5 59.86 8.50 12.42
C ARG A 5 61.11 7.72 12.02
N TYR A 6 61.05 7.03 10.88
CA TYR A 6 62.11 6.69 9.89
C TYR A 6 61.79 5.30 9.30
N ARG A 7 61.99 4.94 8.02
CA ARG A 7 62.15 5.62 6.71
C ARG A 7 62.11 4.46 5.67
N ARG A 8 61.96 4.77 4.38
CA ARG A 8 61.87 3.79 3.28
C ARG A 8 63.18 3.02 3.03
N ALA A 9 63.07 1.81 2.47
CA ALA A 9 64.09 1.22 1.58
C ALA A 9 63.41 0.33 0.51
N LEU A 10 63.96 0.34 -0.70
CA LEU A 10 63.51 -0.40 -1.90
C LEU A 10 64.77 -1.02 -2.52
N ILE A 11 64.81 -2.34 -2.73
CA ILE A 11 65.92 -3.03 -3.44
C ILE A 11 65.35 -4.18 -4.29
N ALA A 12 65.92 -4.35 -5.48
CA ALA A 12 65.76 -5.48 -6.41
C ALA A 12 67.17 -6.10 -6.65
N LEU A 13 67.42 -7.12 -7.47
CA LEU A 13 66.71 -7.68 -8.63
C LEU A 13 67.33 -9.06 -8.95
N THR A 14 66.55 -10.11 -9.22
CA THR A 14 67.05 -11.21 -10.09
C THR A 14 65.94 -12.02 -10.76
N ALA A 15 66.14 -12.30 -12.05
CA ALA A 15 65.32 -13.18 -12.87
C ALA A 15 66.09 -14.48 -13.16
N LEU A 16 65.38 -15.54 -13.56
CA LEU A 16 65.96 -16.64 -14.33
C LEU A 16 64.98 -17.05 -15.43
N LEU A 17 65.40 -16.91 -16.70
CA LEU A 17 64.70 -17.53 -17.83
C LEU A 17 65.15 -18.99 -17.96
N VAL A 18 64.21 -19.87 -18.30
CA VAL A 18 64.51 -21.08 -19.07
C VAL A 18 63.56 -21.10 -20.26
N VAL A 19 64.13 -21.19 -21.46
CA VAL A 19 63.41 -21.24 -22.73
C VAL A 19 63.19 -22.69 -23.12
N GLY A 20 61.95 -23.05 -23.41
CA GLY A 20 61.58 -24.33 -24.03
C GLY A 20 60.72 -24.08 -25.26
N VAL A 21 61.21 -24.47 -26.44
CA VAL A 21 60.52 -24.29 -27.74
C VAL A 21 60.14 -25.65 -28.30
N THR A 22 58.88 -25.80 -28.73
CA THR A 22 58.38 -26.62 -29.86
C THR A 22 56.84 -26.66 -29.79
N PRO A 23 56.12 -27.01 -30.88
CA PRO A 23 56.20 -26.37 -32.18
C PRO A 23 54.84 -25.76 -32.61
N SER A 24 54.89 -24.93 -33.65
CA SER A 24 53.72 -24.25 -34.23
C SER A 24 52.59 -25.20 -34.64
N CYS A 25 51.38 -24.93 -34.18
CA CYS A 25 50.15 -25.29 -34.89
C CYS A 25 49.37 -24.00 -35.13
N ALA A 26 49.34 -23.54 -36.38
CA ALA A 26 48.70 -22.29 -36.75
C ALA A 26 47.17 -22.50 -36.86
N THR A 27 46.42 -21.91 -35.94
CA THR A 27 44.96 -21.74 -36.06
C THR A 27 44.65 -20.26 -36.28
N GLU A 28 43.81 -20.00 -37.29
CA GLU A 28 43.46 -18.65 -37.72
C GLU A 28 42.78 -17.87 -36.59
N ALA A 29 43.30 -16.67 -36.30
CA ALA A 29 42.65 -15.75 -35.38
C ALA A 29 41.40 -15.15 -36.03
N LYS A 30 40.26 -15.85 -35.93
CA LYS A 30 38.95 -15.27 -36.21
C LYS A 30 38.65 -14.20 -35.16
N THR A 31 38.66 -12.95 -35.59
CA THR A 31 38.16 -11.81 -34.80
C THR A 31 36.64 -11.96 -34.61
N GLU A 32 36.22 -12.72 -33.61
CA GLU A 32 34.81 -12.81 -33.23
C GLU A 32 34.35 -11.45 -32.68
N LYS A 33 33.57 -10.75 -33.51
CA LYS A 33 32.82 -9.57 -33.09
C LYS A 33 31.92 -9.97 -31.92
N ARG A 34 32.10 -9.31 -30.78
CA ARG A 34 31.12 -9.30 -29.67
C ARG A 34 29.80 -8.72 -30.19
N SER A 35 28.92 -9.59 -30.69
CA SER A 35 27.58 -9.22 -31.12
C SER A 35 26.67 -9.16 -29.91
N ALA A 36 26.48 -7.96 -29.35
CA ALA A 36 25.45 -7.70 -28.36
C ALA A 36 24.10 -7.61 -29.08
N ALA A 37 23.34 -8.70 -29.10
CA ALA A 37 21.95 -8.72 -29.55
C ALA A 37 21.19 -9.90 -28.94
N VAL A 38 20.69 -9.75 -27.70
CA VAL A 38 19.48 -10.49 -27.29
C VAL A 38 18.30 -9.63 -27.71
N ALA A 39 17.70 -9.98 -28.85
CA ALA A 39 16.45 -9.37 -29.29
C ALA A 39 15.30 -9.90 -28.41
N VAL A 40 15.09 -9.26 -27.25
CA VAL A 40 13.79 -9.35 -26.59
C VAL A 40 12.85 -8.48 -27.40
N VAL A 41 11.95 -9.11 -28.17
CA VAL A 41 10.72 -8.46 -28.61
C VAL A 41 9.75 -8.63 -27.43
N PRO A 42 9.42 -7.56 -26.67
CA PRO A 42 8.27 -7.65 -25.81
C PRO A 42 7.07 -7.64 -26.74
N GLU A 43 6.32 -8.74 -26.78
CA GLU A 43 4.94 -8.70 -27.25
C GLU A 43 4.13 -7.95 -26.18
N ALA A 44 4.36 -6.64 -26.15
CA ALA A 44 3.64 -5.70 -25.33
C ALA A 44 2.24 -5.58 -25.92
N LEU A 45 1.37 -6.50 -25.49
CA LEU A 45 -0.06 -6.26 -25.39
C LEU A 45 -0.27 -5.10 -24.39
N THR A 46 0.10 -3.90 -24.81
CA THR A 46 -0.35 -2.67 -24.18
C THR A 46 -1.86 -2.64 -24.31
N LEU A 47 -2.54 -2.97 -23.22
CA LEU A 47 -3.82 -2.34 -22.95
C LEU A 47 -3.54 -0.84 -23.02
N HIS A 48 -3.98 -0.18 -24.10
CA HIS A 48 -3.39 1.06 -24.60
C HIS A 48 -3.35 2.25 -23.62
N ASP A 49 -4.04 2.13 -22.48
CA ASP A 49 -4.19 3.17 -21.46
C ASP A 49 -3.42 2.88 -20.15
N VAL A 50 -3.13 1.61 -19.80
CA VAL A 50 -2.67 1.20 -18.45
C VAL A 50 -1.75 -0.02 -18.48
N THR A 51 -0.59 0.08 -17.83
CA THR A 51 0.31 -1.05 -17.53
C THR A 51 0.01 -1.61 -16.14
N VAL A 52 0.03 -2.93 -15.97
CA VAL A 52 -0.16 -3.59 -14.66
C VAL A 52 1.05 -4.45 -14.32
N THR A 53 1.63 -4.26 -13.14
CA THR A 53 2.75 -5.06 -12.62
C THR A 53 2.44 -5.56 -11.22
N ARG A 54 2.53 -6.88 -11.00
CA ARG A 54 2.43 -7.45 -9.66
C ARG A 54 3.75 -7.30 -8.93
N VAL A 55 3.72 -6.75 -7.72
CA VAL A 55 4.85 -6.73 -6.79
C VAL A 55 4.54 -7.56 -5.56
N HIS A 56 5.53 -8.26 -5.01
CA HIS A 56 5.40 -9.03 -3.78
C HIS A 56 6.06 -8.25 -2.64
N TYR A 57 5.26 -7.78 -1.68
CA TYR A 57 5.72 -6.87 -0.64
C TYR A 57 6.32 -7.57 0.60
N ARG A 58 6.30 -8.91 0.63
CA ARG A 58 7.07 -9.74 1.57
C ARG A 58 7.92 -10.72 0.78
N SER A 59 9.24 -10.59 0.90
CA SER A 59 10.22 -11.56 0.41
C SER A 59 10.58 -12.57 1.49
N ASP A 60 11.31 -13.63 1.11
CA ASP A 60 11.81 -14.66 2.02
C ASP A 60 12.76 -14.12 3.12
N ALA A 61 13.24 -12.88 2.98
CA ALA A 61 14.08 -12.17 3.95
C ALA A 61 13.26 -11.41 5.03
N SER A 62 11.93 -11.41 4.94
CA SER A 62 11.04 -10.81 5.95
C SER A 62 11.07 -11.62 7.27
N PRO A 63 11.11 -10.97 8.45
CA PRO A 63 11.11 -11.68 9.74
C PRO A 63 9.82 -12.48 10.01
N THR A 64 8.69 -12.09 9.39
CA THR A 64 7.52 -12.95 9.23
C THR A 64 7.58 -13.59 7.84
N PRO A 65 7.50 -14.93 7.68
CA PRO A 65 7.48 -15.57 6.36
C PRO A 65 6.38 -14.99 5.45
N GLY A 66 6.77 -14.65 4.22
CA GLY A 66 5.84 -14.22 3.18
C GLY A 66 5.05 -15.38 2.60
N TYR A 67 3.81 -15.12 2.22
CA TYR A 67 2.93 -16.05 1.50
C TYR A 67 2.72 -15.46 0.11
N PRO A 68 3.53 -15.78 -0.90
CA PRO A 68 3.59 -15.03 -2.16
C PRO A 68 2.25 -14.95 -2.88
N ASP A 69 1.37 -15.94 -2.74
CA ASP A 69 0.02 -15.98 -3.32
C ASP A 69 -0.97 -14.96 -2.70
N GLN A 70 -0.65 -14.39 -1.54
CA GLN A 70 -1.50 -13.44 -0.80
C GLN A 70 -0.76 -12.16 -0.36
N ASN A 71 0.57 -12.13 -0.38
CA ASN A 71 1.40 -10.97 -0.06
C ASN A 71 1.89 -10.24 -1.32
N TRP A 72 0.94 -9.74 -2.10
CA TRP A 72 1.20 -9.00 -3.33
C TRP A 72 0.30 -7.77 -3.47
N ALA A 73 0.71 -6.85 -4.33
CA ALA A 73 -0.12 -5.77 -4.79
C ALA A 73 0.03 -5.63 -6.32
N ASP A 74 -1.07 -5.35 -7.01
CA ASP A 74 -1.04 -5.02 -8.43
C ASP A 74 -0.87 -3.50 -8.56
N LEU A 75 0.27 -3.07 -9.11
CA LEU A 75 0.57 -1.68 -9.44
C LEU A 75 0.07 -1.39 -10.86
N TYR A 76 -0.92 -0.50 -10.97
CA TYR A 76 -1.43 0.03 -12.22
C TYR A 76 -0.76 1.37 -12.49
N LEU A 77 -0.16 1.53 -13.68
CA LEU A 77 0.49 2.76 -14.10
C LEU A 77 -0.19 3.35 -15.34
N PRO A 78 -0.46 4.67 -15.37
CA PRO A 78 -1.01 5.33 -16.54
C PRO A 78 -0.01 5.25 -17.70
N ALA A 79 -0.50 5.04 -18.91
CA ALA A 79 0.35 5.04 -20.11
C ALA A 79 1.07 6.38 -20.33
N GLY A 80 2.14 6.34 -21.13
CA GLY A 80 2.96 7.51 -21.47
C GLY A 80 4.23 7.65 -20.62
N ALA A 81 5.03 8.65 -20.95
CA ALA A 81 6.21 9.03 -20.18
C ALA A 81 5.81 10.05 -19.11
N HIS A 82 6.28 9.85 -17.88
CA HIS A 82 5.98 10.70 -16.73
C HIS A 82 7.27 11.30 -16.17
N ALA A 83 7.18 12.49 -15.58
CA ALA A 83 8.31 13.13 -14.93
C ALA A 83 8.55 12.51 -13.54
N PHE A 84 9.70 12.82 -12.94
CA PHE A 84 9.96 12.50 -11.54
C PHE A 84 8.86 13.09 -10.64
N ASN A 85 8.35 12.31 -9.68
CA ASN A 85 7.37 12.74 -8.68
C ASN A 85 6.13 13.47 -9.26
N SER A 86 5.61 13.04 -10.42
CA SER A 86 4.50 13.71 -11.12
C SER A 86 3.20 12.91 -11.21
N VAL A 87 3.19 11.65 -10.79
CA VAL A 87 2.02 10.76 -10.88
C VAL A 87 1.45 10.50 -9.48
N PRO A 88 0.26 11.01 -9.13
CA PRO A 88 -0.35 10.78 -7.82
C PRO A 88 -0.56 9.29 -7.56
N LEU A 89 -0.16 8.83 -6.36
CA LEU A 89 -0.35 7.45 -5.94
C LEU A 89 -1.66 7.28 -5.16
N VAL A 90 -2.50 6.33 -5.60
CA VAL A 90 -3.68 5.86 -4.86
C VAL A 90 -3.46 4.42 -4.41
N ILE A 91 -3.50 4.17 -3.10
CA ILE A 91 -3.41 2.83 -2.52
C ILE A 91 -4.84 2.33 -2.27
N LEU A 92 -5.18 1.14 -2.79
CA LEU A 92 -6.51 0.54 -2.61
C LEU A 92 -6.42 -0.67 -1.68
N ILE A 93 -7.30 -0.70 -0.67
CA ILE A 93 -7.41 -1.80 0.29
C ILE A 93 -8.83 -2.39 0.25
N HIS A 94 -8.92 -3.67 -0.08
CA HIS A 94 -10.19 -4.31 -0.40
C HIS A 94 -11.11 -4.59 0.81
N GLY A 95 -12.41 -4.69 0.57
CA GLY A 95 -13.42 -5.02 1.59
C GLY A 95 -13.62 -6.53 1.81
N GLY A 96 -14.83 -6.94 2.17
CA GLY A 96 -15.18 -8.35 2.33
C GLY A 96 -15.10 -8.90 3.76
N GLY A 97 -15.14 -8.03 4.77
CA GLY A 97 -15.28 -8.45 6.17
C GLY A 97 -14.10 -9.29 6.69
N TRP A 98 -12.90 -9.07 6.14
CA TRP A 98 -11.67 -9.82 6.41
C TRP A 98 -11.78 -11.35 6.18
N GLN A 99 -12.74 -11.81 5.36
CA GLN A 99 -12.92 -13.23 4.99
C GLN A 99 -12.25 -13.56 3.66
N SER A 100 -11.66 -14.76 3.54
CA SER A 100 -10.94 -15.24 2.34
C SER A 100 -11.79 -15.44 1.08
N THR A 101 -13.11 -15.25 1.16
CA THR A 101 -14.03 -15.32 0.02
C THR A 101 -13.96 -14.09 -0.89
N MET A 102 -13.27 -13.02 -0.48
CA MET A 102 -13.08 -11.80 -1.26
C MET A 102 -11.63 -11.29 -1.14
N GLY A 103 -11.13 -10.68 -2.21
CA GLY A 103 -9.76 -10.15 -2.30
C GLY A 103 -9.67 -8.90 -3.18
N ALA A 104 -8.44 -8.49 -3.49
CA ALA A 104 -8.09 -7.32 -4.30
C ALA A 104 -8.75 -7.30 -5.69
N GLY A 105 -9.26 -8.45 -6.16
CA GLY A 105 -10.17 -8.60 -7.31
C GLY A 105 -11.33 -7.57 -7.31
N LEU A 106 -11.91 -7.26 -6.15
CA LEU A 106 -13.02 -6.31 -6.01
C LEU A 106 -12.68 -4.90 -6.50
N PHE A 107 -11.42 -4.48 -6.39
CA PHE A 107 -10.97 -3.14 -6.76
C PHE A 107 -10.34 -3.05 -8.15
N GLN A 108 -10.18 -4.15 -8.90
CA GLN A 108 -9.50 -4.08 -10.21
C GLN A 108 -10.19 -3.15 -11.24
N GLY A 109 -11.53 -3.08 -11.22
CA GLY A 109 -12.28 -2.14 -12.07
C GLY A 109 -11.98 -0.69 -11.72
N TRP A 110 -12.02 -0.37 -10.42
CA TRP A 110 -11.66 0.93 -9.87
C TRP A 110 -10.19 1.29 -10.16
N ALA A 111 -9.26 0.34 -10.01
CA ALA A 111 -7.85 0.56 -10.28
C ALA A 111 -7.57 0.91 -11.75
N ARG A 112 -8.23 0.23 -12.70
CA ARG A 112 -8.15 0.57 -14.13
C ARG A 112 -8.75 1.95 -14.43
N GLU A 113 -9.91 2.27 -13.85
CA GLU A 113 -10.59 3.55 -14.09
C GLU A 113 -9.83 4.75 -13.49
N LEU A 114 -9.28 4.60 -12.28
CA LEU A 114 -8.39 5.59 -11.67
C LEU A 114 -7.09 5.74 -12.47
N SER A 115 -6.51 4.63 -12.96
CA SER A 115 -5.27 4.72 -13.73
C SER A 115 -5.45 5.41 -15.08
N ARG A 116 -6.58 5.19 -15.76
CA ARG A 116 -6.98 5.99 -16.95
C ARG A 116 -7.12 7.49 -16.69
N ARG A 117 -7.29 7.90 -15.43
CA ARG A 117 -7.41 9.31 -15.01
C ARG A 117 -6.07 9.92 -14.59
N GLY A 118 -4.95 9.24 -14.86
CA GLY A 118 -3.59 9.77 -14.61
C GLY A 118 -3.02 9.45 -13.24
N MET A 119 -3.67 8.58 -12.45
CA MET A 119 -3.16 8.12 -11.16
C MET A 119 -2.38 6.81 -11.31
N ALA A 120 -1.35 6.62 -10.50
CA ALA A 120 -0.84 5.28 -10.23
C ALA A 120 -1.71 4.63 -9.15
N VAL A 121 -1.96 3.33 -9.25
CA VAL A 121 -2.79 2.61 -8.29
C VAL A 121 -2.10 1.40 -7.74
N TYR A 122 -1.94 1.33 -6.41
CA TYR A 122 -1.36 0.20 -5.69
C TYR A 122 -2.48 -0.60 -5.03
N ASN A 123 -2.97 -1.65 -5.70
CA ASN A 123 -4.12 -2.44 -5.26
C ASN A 123 -3.65 -3.65 -4.43
N VAL A 124 -3.85 -3.59 -3.11
CA VAL A 124 -3.22 -4.49 -2.13
C VAL A 124 -4.06 -5.75 -1.87
N GLU A 125 -3.40 -6.91 -1.94
CA GLU A 125 -3.87 -8.19 -1.40
C GLU A 125 -3.25 -8.46 -0.02
N TYR A 126 -3.96 -9.14 0.88
CA TYR A 126 -3.46 -9.50 2.22
C TYR A 126 -4.12 -10.79 2.74
N ARG A 127 -3.50 -11.52 3.69
CA ARG A 127 -4.09 -12.74 4.26
C ARG A 127 -5.33 -12.42 5.09
N ARG A 128 -6.35 -13.28 4.99
CA ARG A 128 -7.68 -13.11 5.59
C ARG A 128 -8.06 -14.29 6.48
N MET A 129 -9.08 -14.12 7.31
CA MET A 129 -9.71 -15.25 8.00
C MET A 129 -10.12 -16.32 6.98
N GLY A 130 -9.87 -17.59 7.30
CA GLY A 130 -10.04 -18.71 6.35
C GLY A 130 -8.88 -18.92 5.36
N SER A 131 -7.85 -18.06 5.36
CA SER A 131 -6.63 -18.25 4.54
C SER A 131 -5.32 -17.87 5.26
N GLY A 132 -5.31 -17.99 6.60
CA GLY A 132 -4.13 -17.73 7.45
C GLY A 132 -4.03 -16.31 8.03
N GLY A 133 -4.98 -15.44 7.73
CA GLY A 133 -5.14 -14.11 8.33
C GLY A 133 -5.96 -14.11 9.63
N GLY A 134 -6.49 -12.94 9.99
CA GLY A 134 -6.98 -12.63 11.34
C GLY A 134 -5.91 -11.91 12.15
N TRP A 135 -6.14 -11.74 13.45
CA TRP A 135 -5.17 -11.11 14.35
C TRP A 135 -3.92 -12.00 14.59
N PRO A 136 -2.69 -11.45 14.54
CA PRO A 136 -2.30 -10.11 14.07
C PRO A 136 -2.04 -10.08 12.55
N THR A 137 -1.97 -11.24 11.90
CA THR A 137 -1.47 -11.48 10.54
C THR A 137 -2.05 -10.56 9.46
N THR A 138 -3.36 -10.30 9.47
CA THR A 138 -3.99 -9.39 8.49
C THR A 138 -3.47 -7.96 8.61
N PHE A 139 -3.24 -7.50 9.84
CA PHE A 139 -2.73 -6.16 10.13
C PHE A 139 -1.23 -6.08 9.82
N ASP A 140 -0.45 -7.11 10.17
CA ASP A 140 0.95 -7.25 9.77
C ASP A 140 1.11 -7.19 8.24
N ASP A 141 0.28 -7.92 7.48
CA ASP A 141 0.30 -7.91 6.03
C ASP A 141 0.06 -6.53 5.42
N VAL A 142 -1.00 -5.84 5.86
CA VAL A 142 -1.32 -4.49 5.36
C VAL A 142 -0.22 -3.49 5.75
N ALA A 143 0.33 -3.57 6.96
CA ALA A 143 1.46 -2.74 7.37
C ALA A 143 2.67 -2.96 6.45
N GLY A 144 3.00 -4.22 6.15
CA GLY A 144 4.08 -4.58 5.22
C GLY A 144 3.84 -4.08 3.80
N ALA A 145 2.61 -4.18 3.28
CA ALA A 145 2.23 -3.66 1.97
C ALA A 145 2.41 -2.13 1.88
N MET A 146 1.99 -1.42 2.93
CA MET A 146 2.16 0.03 3.04
C MET A 146 3.65 0.41 3.12
N ASP A 147 4.43 -0.26 3.96
CA ASP A 147 5.86 0.03 4.12
C ASP A 147 6.69 -0.28 2.87
N TYR A 148 6.22 -1.21 2.02
CA TYR A 148 6.84 -1.54 0.74
C TYR A 148 6.63 -0.46 -0.34
N VAL A 149 5.71 0.50 -0.16
CA VAL A 149 5.55 1.65 -1.07
C VAL A 149 6.85 2.44 -1.23
N ALA A 150 7.70 2.48 -0.20
CA ALA A 150 9.04 3.07 -0.28
C ALA A 150 9.95 2.35 -1.29
N GLU A 151 9.88 1.02 -1.38
CA GLU A 151 10.64 0.22 -2.35
C GLU A 151 10.06 0.34 -3.77
N VAL A 152 8.74 0.50 -3.88
CA VAL A 152 8.04 0.77 -5.15
C VAL A 152 8.49 2.13 -5.71
N ALA A 153 8.58 3.17 -4.88
CA ALA A 153 9.03 4.51 -5.31
C ALA A 153 10.47 4.53 -5.85
N LEU A 154 11.36 3.68 -5.33
CA LEU A 154 12.72 3.53 -5.86
C LEU A 154 12.75 2.91 -7.27
N GLN A 155 11.79 2.03 -7.59
CA GLN A 155 11.65 1.40 -8.90
C GLN A 155 10.85 2.25 -9.89
N TYR A 156 9.92 3.06 -9.37
CA TYR A 156 9.00 3.91 -10.13
C TYR A 156 9.11 5.37 -9.64
N PRO A 157 10.21 6.07 -9.95
CA PRO A 157 10.50 7.41 -9.42
C PRO A 157 9.55 8.52 -9.94
N GLN A 158 8.63 8.19 -10.85
CA GLN A 158 7.53 9.07 -11.25
C GLN A 158 6.41 9.17 -10.21
N LEU A 159 6.35 8.26 -9.23
CA LEU A 159 5.28 8.21 -8.23
C LEU A 159 5.43 9.32 -7.18
N ALA A 160 4.40 10.15 -7.05
CA ALA A 160 4.29 11.15 -5.99
C ALA A 160 3.80 10.49 -4.69
N ILE A 161 4.72 9.80 -4.00
CA ILE A 161 4.39 9.07 -2.76
C ILE A 161 4.21 9.99 -1.55
N ASP A 162 4.85 11.16 -1.56
CA ASP A 162 4.75 12.15 -0.47
C ASP A 162 3.34 12.76 -0.33
N ASP A 163 2.47 12.56 -1.34
CA ASP A 163 1.07 12.99 -1.34
C ASP A 163 0.06 11.84 -1.54
N ALA A 164 0.51 10.61 -1.31
CA ALA A 164 -0.29 9.41 -1.55
C ALA A 164 -1.61 9.37 -0.76
N LEU A 165 -2.68 9.00 -1.48
CA LEU A 165 -4.03 8.77 -0.97
C LEU A 165 -4.26 7.28 -0.71
N VAL A 166 -4.74 6.92 0.47
CA VAL A 166 -5.29 5.56 0.72
C VAL A 166 -6.81 5.59 0.57
N VAL A 167 -7.37 4.62 -0.16
CA VAL A 167 -8.81 4.37 -0.24
C VAL A 167 -9.07 2.93 0.19
N GLY A 168 -10.08 2.74 1.03
CA GLY A 168 -10.54 1.41 1.38
C GLY A 168 -12.06 1.31 1.37
N HIS A 169 -12.57 0.08 1.27
CA HIS A 169 -14.00 -0.24 1.43
C HIS A 169 -14.23 -1.17 2.61
N SER A 170 -15.24 -0.92 3.44
CA SER A 170 -15.67 -1.83 4.52
C SER A 170 -14.49 -2.19 5.45
N ALA A 171 -14.18 -3.47 5.63
CA ALA A 171 -12.97 -3.97 6.28
C ALA A 171 -11.68 -3.24 5.81
N GLY A 172 -11.52 -3.02 4.51
CA GLY A 172 -10.40 -2.29 3.91
C GLY A 172 -10.39 -0.81 4.25
N ALA A 173 -11.56 -0.19 4.50
CA ALA A 173 -11.64 1.21 4.93
C ALA A 173 -11.16 1.38 6.39
N GLN A 174 -11.47 0.43 7.28
CA GLN A 174 -10.88 0.37 8.61
C GLN A 174 -9.36 0.21 8.52
N LEU A 175 -8.88 -0.75 7.72
CA LEU A 175 -7.45 -0.98 7.48
C LEU A 175 -6.75 0.25 6.89
N ALA A 176 -7.38 0.98 5.96
CA ALA A 176 -6.83 2.19 5.34
C ALA A 176 -6.64 3.33 6.35
N VAL A 177 -7.65 3.60 7.20
CA VAL A 177 -7.54 4.66 8.21
C VAL A 177 -6.51 4.26 9.27
N TRP A 178 -6.56 3.03 9.80
CA TRP A 178 -5.58 2.53 10.77
C TRP A 178 -4.14 2.55 10.22
N ALA A 179 -3.92 2.07 8.99
CA ALA A 179 -2.58 1.99 8.41
C ALA A 179 -1.93 3.36 8.20
N SER A 180 -2.74 4.42 8.20
CA SER A 180 -2.34 5.82 8.05
C SER A 180 -2.01 6.51 9.38
N THR A 181 -2.23 5.85 10.52
CA THR A 181 -1.92 6.38 11.87
C THR A 181 -0.86 5.55 12.61
N ARG A 182 -0.20 4.61 11.92
CA ARG A 182 0.82 3.69 12.49
C ARG A 182 2.05 4.38 13.08
N GLN A 183 2.28 5.65 12.75
CA GLN A 183 3.37 6.48 13.29
C GLN A 183 3.26 6.73 14.79
N ASP A 184 2.03 6.73 15.33
CA ASP A 184 1.76 7.04 16.74
C ASP A 184 1.66 5.77 17.62
N LEU A 185 1.68 4.59 17.00
CA LEU A 185 1.68 3.29 17.68
C LEU A 185 2.99 3.06 18.44
N ARG A 186 2.90 2.37 19.58
CA ARG A 186 4.07 1.96 20.37
C ARG A 186 4.86 0.90 19.62
N GLY A 187 6.17 0.86 19.86
CA GLY A 187 7.12 0.04 19.10
C GLY A 187 7.02 -1.49 19.30
N ASP A 188 6.07 -1.97 20.09
CA ASP A 188 5.68 -3.37 20.28
C ASP A 188 4.32 -3.71 19.64
N GLU A 189 3.59 -2.70 19.13
CA GLU A 189 2.30 -2.88 18.46
C GLU A 189 2.45 -3.33 17.00
N VAL A 190 1.40 -3.99 16.49
CA VAL A 190 1.38 -4.52 15.12
C VAL A 190 1.48 -3.37 14.11
N GLY A 191 2.39 -3.50 13.13
CA GLY A 191 2.59 -2.49 12.10
C GLY A 191 3.23 -1.17 12.56
N SER A 192 3.68 -1.07 13.82
CA SER A 192 4.41 0.10 14.34
C SER A 192 5.74 0.35 13.63
N ARG A 193 6.31 1.56 13.80
CA ARG A 193 7.52 2.04 13.11
C ARG A 193 7.40 2.02 11.56
N PRO A 194 6.37 2.65 10.97
CA PRO A 194 6.17 2.65 9.52
C PRO A 194 7.34 3.28 8.76
N ARG A 195 7.71 2.65 7.62
CA ARG A 195 8.66 3.19 6.64
C ARG A 195 8.01 4.16 5.65
N PHE A 196 6.68 4.06 5.49
CA PHE A 196 5.89 4.92 4.61
C PHE A 196 4.65 5.45 5.35
N ARG A 197 4.30 6.72 5.10
CA ARG A 197 3.16 7.40 5.70
C ARG A 197 2.34 8.08 4.58
N PRO A 198 1.08 7.70 4.35
CA PRO A 198 0.20 8.43 3.45
C PRO A 198 -0.24 9.76 4.08
N THR A 199 -0.62 10.74 3.26
CA THR A 199 -1.04 12.07 3.77
C THR A 199 -2.55 12.24 3.92
N ARG A 200 -3.35 11.33 3.36
CA ARG A 200 -4.80 11.50 3.23
C ARG A 200 -5.52 10.17 3.03
N VAL A 201 -6.76 10.06 3.52
CA VAL A 201 -7.57 8.82 3.44
C VAL A 201 -9.00 9.08 2.97
N ILE A 202 -9.52 8.21 2.10
CA ILE A 202 -10.96 8.05 1.85
C ILE A 202 -11.43 6.71 2.41
N SER A 203 -12.40 6.75 3.32
CA SER A 203 -13.03 5.56 3.91
C SER A 203 -14.42 5.33 3.32
N LEU A 204 -14.60 4.32 2.48
CA LEU A 204 -15.90 3.93 1.92
C LEU A 204 -16.58 2.90 2.83
N ALA A 205 -17.66 3.28 3.51
CA ALA A 205 -18.47 2.41 4.39
C ALA A 205 -17.67 1.66 5.50
N GLY A 206 -16.65 2.30 6.08
CA GLY A 206 -15.74 1.68 7.04
C GLY A 206 -16.27 1.58 8.48
N PRO A 207 -16.02 0.47 9.20
CA PRO A 207 -16.24 0.36 10.64
C PRO A 207 -15.10 1.08 11.39
N LEU A 208 -15.18 2.40 11.44
CA LEU A 208 -14.15 3.27 12.02
C LEU A 208 -14.21 3.40 13.55
N ASP A 209 -15.22 2.79 14.19
CA ASP A 209 -15.33 2.60 15.64
C ASP A 209 -15.61 1.11 15.88
N MET A 210 -14.53 0.33 15.97
CA MET A 210 -14.61 -1.13 15.99
C MET A 210 -15.25 -1.66 17.26
N VAL A 211 -15.08 -0.97 18.40
CA VAL A 211 -15.77 -1.30 19.65
C VAL A 211 -17.28 -1.11 19.49
N TYR A 212 -17.72 0.06 19.01
CA TYR A 212 -19.14 0.34 18.76
C TYR A 212 -19.75 -0.70 17.80
N ALA A 213 -19.10 -0.98 16.67
CA ALA A 213 -19.61 -1.93 15.69
C ALA A 213 -19.70 -3.37 16.23
N ALA A 214 -18.71 -3.83 17.01
CA ALA A 214 -18.75 -5.16 17.63
C ALA A 214 -19.87 -5.29 18.68
N ASP A 215 -20.08 -4.26 19.51
CA ASP A 215 -21.14 -4.26 20.52
C ASP A 215 -22.54 -4.07 19.92
N HIS A 216 -22.64 -3.52 18.70
CA HIS A 216 -23.88 -3.40 17.92
C HIS A 216 -24.08 -4.53 16.89
N GLY A 217 -23.34 -5.63 17.02
CA GLY A 217 -23.63 -6.90 16.35
C GLY A 217 -22.73 -7.29 15.18
N ASP A 218 -21.69 -6.52 14.84
CA ASP A 218 -20.74 -6.96 13.80
C ASP A 218 -19.76 -8.03 14.34
N ASN A 219 -20.22 -9.29 14.26
CA ASN A 219 -19.44 -10.45 14.64
C ASN A 219 -18.16 -10.64 13.78
N ARG A 220 -17.99 -9.95 12.65
CA ARG A 220 -16.77 -10.05 11.82
C ARG A 220 -15.57 -9.39 12.50
N ILE A 221 -15.82 -8.28 13.21
CA ILE A 221 -14.80 -7.60 14.03
C ILE A 221 -14.37 -8.50 15.19
N ILE A 222 -15.34 -9.12 15.88
CA ILE A 222 -15.07 -10.08 16.96
C ILE A 222 -14.23 -11.26 16.44
N ALA A 223 -14.55 -11.77 15.25
CA ALA A 223 -13.81 -12.86 14.63
C ALA A 223 -12.39 -12.44 14.22
N VAL A 224 -12.20 -11.32 13.52
CA VAL A 224 -10.87 -10.90 13.03
C VAL A 224 -9.93 -10.54 14.17
N LEU A 225 -10.44 -9.94 15.26
CA LEU A 225 -9.66 -9.65 16.47
C LEU A 225 -9.57 -10.84 17.44
N GLY A 226 -10.28 -11.93 17.19
CA GLY A 226 -10.26 -13.15 18.01
C GLY A 226 -10.83 -12.96 19.42
N GLY A 227 -11.82 -12.09 19.59
CA GLY A 227 -12.49 -11.81 20.86
C GLY A 227 -13.30 -10.51 20.85
N ARG A 228 -14.20 -10.34 21.83
CA ARG A 228 -14.97 -9.10 22.06
C ARG A 228 -14.09 -7.97 22.64
N PRO A 229 -14.54 -6.70 22.62
CA PRO A 229 -13.79 -5.58 23.21
C PRO A 229 -13.35 -5.84 24.66
N ALA A 230 -14.24 -6.40 25.49
CA ALA A 230 -13.93 -6.73 26.89
C ALA A 230 -12.98 -7.93 27.08
N GLN A 231 -12.78 -8.77 26.05
CA GLN A 231 -11.94 -9.97 26.11
C GLN A 231 -10.52 -9.72 25.58
N VAL A 232 -10.38 -8.86 24.57
CA VAL A 232 -9.09 -8.55 23.93
C VAL A 232 -8.88 -7.03 23.77
N PRO A 233 -9.05 -6.21 24.83
CA PRO A 233 -9.08 -4.75 24.71
C PRO A 233 -7.81 -4.15 24.10
N GLN A 234 -6.65 -4.76 24.33
CA GLN A 234 -5.37 -4.32 23.73
C GLN A 234 -5.37 -4.46 22.21
N ARG A 235 -6.07 -5.46 21.64
CA ARG A 235 -6.15 -5.66 20.18
C ARG A 235 -6.99 -4.56 19.55
N TYR A 236 -8.14 -4.24 20.15
CA TYR A 236 -8.96 -3.11 19.73
C TYR A 236 -8.19 -1.80 19.84
N ALA A 237 -7.53 -1.52 20.98
CA ALA A 237 -6.75 -0.31 21.16
C ALA A 237 -5.66 -0.13 20.08
N SER A 238 -5.07 -1.21 19.57
CA SER A 238 -3.98 -1.18 18.59
C SER A 238 -4.42 -0.95 17.14
N VAL A 239 -5.68 -1.29 16.78
CA VAL A 239 -6.14 -1.22 15.36
C VAL A 239 -7.49 -0.53 15.13
N ASP A 240 -8.20 -0.13 16.18
CA ASP A 240 -9.45 0.62 16.06
C ASP A 240 -9.18 2.09 15.68
N PRO A 241 -9.66 2.59 14.52
CA PRO A 241 -9.34 3.93 14.06
C PRO A 241 -9.74 5.04 15.04
N ILE A 242 -10.89 4.92 15.73
CA ILE A 242 -11.35 5.97 16.68
C ILE A 242 -10.48 6.04 17.94
N GLN A 243 -9.69 5.00 18.22
CA GLN A 243 -8.73 4.97 19.33
C GLN A 243 -7.35 5.51 18.91
N ASN A 244 -7.04 5.46 17.60
CA ASN A 244 -5.78 5.84 16.98
C ASN A 244 -5.92 7.11 16.12
N LEU A 245 -6.50 8.17 16.66
CA LEU A 245 -6.77 9.42 15.94
C LEU A 245 -5.52 10.30 15.80
N ASP A 246 -5.01 10.45 14.56
CA ASP A 246 -4.02 11.47 14.19
C ASP A 246 -4.70 12.71 13.55
N PRO A 247 -4.68 13.88 14.20
CA PRO A 247 -5.21 15.14 13.63
C PRO A 247 -4.56 15.59 12.32
N ASN A 248 -3.34 15.14 12.02
CA ASN A 248 -2.54 15.57 10.88
C ASN A 248 -2.91 14.86 9.56
N VAL A 249 -3.69 13.78 9.62
CA VAL A 249 -4.12 13.01 8.45
C VAL A 249 -5.59 13.30 8.12
N PRO A 250 -5.88 14.10 7.08
CA PRO A 250 -7.22 14.26 6.51
C PRO A 250 -7.95 12.95 6.23
N VAL A 251 -9.17 12.82 6.74
CA VAL A 251 -10.07 11.68 6.45
C VAL A 251 -11.41 12.16 5.88
N ILE A 252 -11.74 11.67 4.69
CA ILE A 252 -13.06 11.82 4.08
C ILE A 252 -13.77 10.47 4.18
N ALA A 253 -14.77 10.37 5.05
CA ALA A 253 -15.62 9.19 5.14
C ALA A 253 -16.80 9.31 4.17
N VAL A 254 -17.11 8.26 3.42
CA VAL A 254 -18.27 8.21 2.52
C VAL A 254 -19.12 7.01 2.92
N HIS A 255 -20.43 7.19 3.08
CA HIS A 255 -21.30 6.15 3.63
C HIS A 255 -22.71 6.19 3.03
N GLY A 256 -23.25 5.04 2.64
CA GLY A 256 -24.64 4.95 2.18
C GLY A 256 -25.64 5.07 3.33
N THR A 257 -26.73 5.82 3.17
CA THR A 257 -27.72 6.01 4.26
C THR A 257 -28.53 4.76 4.59
N LEU A 258 -28.54 3.75 3.72
CA LEU A 258 -29.22 2.47 3.89
C LEU A 258 -28.23 1.31 4.15
N ASP A 259 -27.03 1.63 4.63
CA ASP A 259 -26.06 0.61 5.05
C ASP A 259 -26.52 -0.10 6.34
N THR A 260 -26.74 -1.41 6.22
CA THR A 260 -27.14 -2.31 7.32
C THR A 260 -26.05 -3.32 7.69
N VAL A 261 -24.88 -3.27 7.03
CA VAL A 261 -23.73 -4.14 7.31
C VAL A 261 -22.76 -3.39 8.24
N VAL A 262 -22.50 -2.12 7.95
CA VAL A 262 -21.80 -1.20 8.84
C VAL A 262 -22.70 0.01 9.01
N ALA A 263 -23.13 0.32 10.24
CA ALA A 263 -24.01 1.46 10.44
C ALA A 263 -23.30 2.79 10.08
N PRO A 264 -23.96 3.74 9.38
CA PRO A 264 -23.38 5.06 9.04
C PRO A 264 -22.89 5.87 10.25
N ALA A 265 -23.43 5.55 11.43
CA ALA A 265 -22.95 6.03 12.72
C ALA A 265 -21.44 5.82 12.93
N ASN A 266 -20.81 4.77 12.37
CA ASN A 266 -19.35 4.57 12.43
C ASN A 266 -18.59 5.77 11.86
N SER A 267 -18.90 6.15 10.62
CA SER A 267 -18.26 7.29 9.96
C SER A 267 -18.56 8.61 10.67
N GLN A 268 -19.81 8.81 11.11
CA GLN A 268 -20.20 10.01 11.85
C GLN A 268 -19.45 10.15 13.19
N ARG A 269 -19.34 9.06 13.97
CA ARG A 269 -18.64 9.01 15.26
C ARG A 269 -17.15 9.29 15.10
N TYR A 270 -16.49 8.63 14.14
CA TYR A 270 -15.07 8.86 13.85
C TYR A 270 -14.81 10.32 13.44
N VAL A 271 -15.59 10.86 12.50
CA VAL A 271 -15.42 12.25 12.01
C VAL A 271 -15.66 13.26 13.14
N ALA A 272 -16.65 13.04 14.01
CA ALA A 272 -16.89 13.89 15.18
C ALA A 272 -15.72 13.81 16.19
N ALA A 273 -15.17 12.63 16.44
CA ALA A 273 -14.05 12.43 17.35
C ALA A 273 -12.74 13.06 16.83
N LEU A 274 -12.46 12.92 15.54
CA LEU A 274 -11.28 13.52 14.88
C LEU A 274 -11.35 15.05 14.91
N LYS A 275 -12.50 15.65 14.54
CA LYS A 275 -12.73 17.10 14.66
C LYS A 275 -12.57 17.61 16.09
N LYS A 276 -13.03 16.85 17.09
CA LYS A 276 -12.88 17.21 18.52
C LYS A 276 -11.40 17.26 18.96
N ARG A 277 -10.50 16.55 18.28
CA ARG A 277 -9.03 16.65 18.46
C ARG A 277 -8.36 17.72 17.58
N GLY A 278 -9.13 18.55 16.88
CA GLY A 278 -8.60 19.54 15.92
C GLY A 278 -8.19 18.95 14.57
N GLY A 279 -8.51 17.68 14.31
CA GLY A 279 -8.21 17.01 13.06
C GLY A 279 -9.18 17.37 11.94
N ARG A 280 -8.71 17.29 10.70
CA ARG A 280 -9.47 17.68 9.50
C ARG A 280 -10.26 16.50 8.95
N ALA A 281 -11.59 16.55 9.01
CA ALA A 281 -12.42 15.43 8.56
C ALA A 281 -13.76 15.84 7.94
N SER A 282 -14.33 14.98 7.12
CA SER A 282 -15.71 15.12 6.63
C SER A 282 -16.40 13.76 6.49
N VAL A 283 -17.73 13.77 6.56
CA VAL A 283 -18.57 12.61 6.24
C VAL A 283 -19.54 13.01 5.12
N GLU A 284 -19.50 12.30 4.01
CA GLU A 284 -20.45 12.40 2.91
C GLU A 284 -21.41 11.23 2.98
N LEU A 285 -22.67 11.51 3.32
CA LEU A 285 -23.74 10.52 3.33
C LEU A 285 -24.41 10.48 1.96
N LEU A 286 -24.46 9.30 1.34
CA LEU A 286 -25.04 9.08 0.03
C LEU A 286 -26.49 8.55 0.18
N PRO A 287 -27.52 9.36 -0.13
CA PRO A 287 -28.91 8.97 0.10
C PRO A 287 -29.31 7.76 -0.75
N GLY A 288 -29.89 6.74 -0.11
CA GLY A 288 -30.38 5.52 -0.78
C GLY A 288 -29.32 4.46 -1.08
N GLU A 289 -28.03 4.78 -0.97
CA GLU A 289 -26.96 3.78 -1.12
C GLU A 289 -26.89 2.84 0.10
N ASN A 290 -26.49 1.60 -0.14
CA ASN A 290 -26.20 0.56 0.86
C ASN A 290 -24.70 0.18 0.86
N HIS A 291 -24.33 -0.83 1.65
CA HIS A 291 -22.94 -1.24 1.86
C HIS A 291 -22.17 -1.58 0.58
N THR A 292 -22.82 -2.15 -0.43
CA THR A 292 -22.17 -2.62 -1.66
C THR A 292 -22.47 -1.74 -2.87
N SER A 293 -23.61 -1.04 -2.88
CA SER A 293 -23.96 -0.17 -4.01
C SER A 293 -23.00 1.00 -4.18
N ILE A 294 -22.44 1.54 -3.08
CA ILE A 294 -21.35 2.55 -3.11
C ILE A 294 -20.13 2.14 -3.94
N MET A 295 -19.88 0.83 -4.09
CA MET A 295 -18.77 0.27 -4.88
C MET A 295 -19.17 -0.12 -6.31
N SER A 296 -20.47 -0.09 -6.64
CA SER A 296 -21.02 -0.56 -7.91
C SER A 296 -20.90 0.50 -9.00
N THR A 297 -20.44 0.11 -10.18
CA THR A 297 -20.46 0.98 -11.39
C THR A 297 -21.88 1.36 -11.84
N HIS A 298 -22.90 0.67 -11.33
CA HIS A 298 -24.32 0.94 -11.61
C HIS A 298 -25.00 1.83 -10.57
N SER A 299 -24.29 2.25 -9.51
CA SER A 299 -24.84 3.18 -8.53
C SER A 299 -24.94 4.60 -9.12
N PRO A 300 -26.01 5.36 -8.81
CA PRO A 300 -26.09 6.78 -9.19
C PRO A 300 -24.97 7.62 -8.54
N SER A 301 -24.43 7.17 -7.41
CA SER A 301 -23.32 7.79 -6.70
C SER A 301 -21.93 7.39 -7.21
N PHE A 302 -21.81 6.42 -8.13
CA PHE A 302 -20.51 5.93 -8.63
C PHE A 302 -19.62 7.06 -9.15
N GLN A 303 -20.16 7.93 -10.03
CA GLN A 303 -19.43 9.07 -10.57
C GLN A 303 -19.05 10.09 -9.49
N ARG A 304 -19.84 10.22 -8.42
CA ARG A 304 -19.54 11.10 -7.29
C ARG A 304 -18.36 10.56 -6.46
N VAL A 305 -18.35 9.26 -6.15
CA VAL A 305 -17.25 8.60 -5.43
C VAL A 305 -15.96 8.61 -6.27
N LEU A 306 -16.05 8.30 -7.56
CA LEU A 306 -14.92 8.34 -8.48
C LEU A 306 -14.33 9.76 -8.64
N HIS A 307 -15.20 10.77 -8.76
CA HIS A 307 -14.78 12.18 -8.76
C HIS A 307 -14.13 12.57 -7.43
N LEU A 308 -14.67 12.14 -6.29
CA LEU A 308 -14.10 12.44 -4.97
C LEU A 308 -12.68 11.87 -4.81
N ILE A 309 -12.46 10.61 -5.23
CA ILE A 309 -11.12 9.99 -5.21
C ILE A 309 -10.16 10.77 -6.12
N THR A 310 -10.59 11.05 -7.36
CA THR A 310 -9.79 11.79 -8.35
C THR A 310 -9.46 13.21 -7.87
N ALA A 311 -10.42 13.94 -7.33
CA ALA A 311 -10.19 15.29 -6.81
C ALA A 311 -9.26 15.27 -5.59
N THR A 312 -9.37 14.26 -4.72
CA THR A 312 -8.57 14.14 -3.49
C THR A 312 -7.10 13.77 -3.76
N SER A 313 -6.82 13.00 -4.82
CA SER A 313 -5.46 12.62 -5.23
C SER A 313 -4.71 13.75 -5.95
N HIS A 314 -5.43 14.64 -6.65
CA HIS A 314 -4.84 15.77 -7.38
C HIS A 314 -4.83 17.10 -6.59
N ALA A 315 -5.53 17.20 -5.46
CA ALA A 315 -5.63 18.45 -4.69
C ALA A 315 -4.44 18.65 -3.73
N GLU A 316 -4.13 19.92 -3.43
CA GLU A 316 -3.28 20.25 -2.29
C GLU A 316 -3.96 19.91 -0.96
N LEU A 317 -3.19 19.58 0.09
CA LEU A 317 -3.76 19.21 1.39
C LEU A 317 -4.71 20.29 1.93
N ASN A 318 -4.42 21.58 1.73
CA ASN A 318 -5.27 22.69 2.19
C ASN A 318 -6.55 22.89 1.36
N GLN A 319 -6.66 22.29 0.17
CA GLN A 319 -7.81 22.36 -0.73
C GLN A 319 -8.82 21.21 -0.52
N LEU A 320 -8.44 20.17 0.22
CA LEU A 320 -9.30 19.02 0.49
C LEU A 320 -10.65 19.41 1.12
N PRO A 321 -11.77 18.73 0.76
CA PRO A 321 -13.12 19.00 1.26
C PRO A 321 -13.35 18.49 2.70
N VAL A 322 -12.40 18.79 3.58
CA VAL A 322 -12.41 18.51 5.02
C VAL A 322 -12.32 19.85 5.76
N LYS A 323 -13.25 20.07 6.71
CA LYS A 323 -13.30 21.26 7.57
C LYS A 323 -13.09 20.86 9.03
#